data_AF-A0A953TE23-F1
#
_entry.id   AF-A0A953TE23-F1
#
_cell.length_a   1.000
_cell.length_b   1.000
_cell.length_c   1.000
_cell.angle_alpha   90.00
_cell.angle_beta   90.00
_cell.angle_gamma   90.00
#
_symmetry.space_group_name_H-M   'P 1'
#
loop_
_entity.id
_entity.type
_entity.pdbx_description
1 polymer ?
#
loop_
_entity_poly.entity_id
_entity_poly.type
_entity_poly.pdbx_seq_one_letter_code
_entity_poly.pdbx_strand_id
1 'polypeptide(L)'
;MKPRQANRPNLRAAALVADEGTAGEGPLPAREPMPPRKVAGENDFPEAIDPRPSSVPSGRKYLYAVVPESQELRYNAVGIVDSDVYTITHGRLSMVVSDFRQPRLRPERRNLLAHQGVLKRLMAETTLLPVSFGMIADSPAAVSKVLKANEQTLMAQLARISGKVEMGLRVTWDVANIFEYFVQKHDDLRRMRDEFFAADREPAQEERLEIGRLFERLLQEDRRTCFKKIERVLGSCCEIRENKCRNENEVISLACLAESNDLRGFESSVLQAARLFDDSFSFDYNGPWPPYSFVELNLKF
;
A
#
# COMPACT_ATOMS: atom_id res chain seq x y z
N MET A 1 -41.79 -3.98 24.41
CA MET A 1 -40.51 -3.42 23.92
C MET A 1 -39.55 -4.56 23.65
N LYS A 2 -39.32 -4.91 22.38
CA LYS A 2 -38.25 -5.86 22.00
C LYS A 2 -36.92 -5.10 22.00
N PRO A 3 -35.82 -5.66 22.53
CA PRO A 3 -34.53 -4.99 22.51
C PRO A 3 -34.06 -4.83 21.06
N ARG A 4 -33.62 -3.61 20.69
CA ARG A 4 -32.93 -3.36 19.41
C ARG A 4 -31.70 -4.26 19.36
N GLN A 5 -31.68 -5.20 18.42
CA GLN A 5 -30.46 -5.90 18.03
C GLN A 5 -29.44 -4.83 17.65
N ALA A 6 -28.32 -4.78 18.36
CA ALA A 6 -27.21 -3.92 18.00
C ALA A 6 -26.69 -4.40 16.64
N ASN A 7 -27.03 -3.65 15.59
CA ASN A 7 -26.60 -3.91 14.23
C ASN A 7 -25.07 -3.74 14.20
N ARG A 8 -24.36 -4.82 13.88
CA ARG A 8 -22.89 -4.84 13.84
C ARG A 8 -22.40 -4.42 12.46
N PRO A 9 -21.23 -3.78 12.34
CA PRO A 9 -20.66 -3.44 11.05
C PRO A 9 -20.42 -4.69 10.21
N ASN A 10 -20.47 -4.51 8.89
CA ASN A 10 -20.06 -5.54 7.94
C ASN A 10 -18.55 -5.79 8.09
N LEU A 11 -18.16 -7.03 8.36
CA LEU A 11 -16.76 -7.44 8.47
C LEU A 11 -16.44 -8.41 7.33
N ARG A 12 -15.44 -8.08 6.52
CA ARG A 12 -14.97 -8.97 5.46
C ARG A 12 -13.48 -9.26 5.64
N ALA A 13 -13.17 -10.55 5.77
CA ALA A 13 -11.82 -11.04 5.64
C ALA A 13 -11.54 -11.31 4.16
N ALA A 14 -10.64 -10.54 3.55
CA ALA A 14 -10.13 -10.88 2.24
C ALA A 14 -8.91 -11.81 2.41
N ALA A 15 -9.18 -13.08 2.68
CA ALA A 15 -8.14 -14.10 2.58
C ALA A 15 -7.79 -14.29 1.10
N LEU A 16 -6.51 -14.15 0.74
CA LEU A 16 -6.01 -14.67 -0.53
C LEU A 16 -6.00 -16.20 -0.45
N VAL A 17 -7.16 -16.80 -0.69
CA VAL A 17 -7.25 -18.20 -1.09
C VAL A 17 -6.51 -18.33 -2.42
N ALA A 18 -5.48 -19.16 -2.42
CA ALA A 18 -4.91 -19.68 -3.63
C ALA A 18 -5.96 -20.60 -4.28
N ASP A 19 -6.53 -20.19 -5.42
CA ASP A 19 -6.68 -21.09 -6.56
C ASP A 19 -6.97 -20.31 -7.85
N GLU A 20 -6.66 -20.95 -8.97
CA GLU A 20 -6.77 -20.44 -10.32
C GLU A 20 -8.16 -19.88 -10.68
N GLY A 21 -8.15 -18.75 -11.38
CA GLY A 21 -9.29 -18.26 -12.16
C GLY A 21 -10.53 -17.89 -11.36
N THR A 22 -10.66 -16.63 -10.97
CA THR A 22 -11.76 -15.72 -11.38
C THR A 22 -11.45 -14.33 -10.79
N ALA A 23 -11.75 -13.29 -11.58
CA ALA A 23 -11.52 -11.90 -11.27
C ALA A 23 -12.20 -11.42 -9.97
N GLY A 24 -11.44 -10.71 -9.14
CA GLY A 24 -11.93 -9.93 -8.00
C GLY A 24 -10.93 -8.82 -7.71
N GLU A 25 -11.34 -7.58 -7.98
CA GLU A 25 -10.52 -6.38 -7.87
C GLU A 25 -10.17 -6.06 -6.40
N GLY A 26 -8.88 -5.89 -6.14
CA GLY A 26 -8.36 -5.20 -4.96
C GLY A 26 -7.25 -4.27 -5.41
N PRO A 27 -7.38 -2.93 -5.31
CA PRO A 27 -6.40 -2.03 -5.91
C PRO A 27 -5.18 -1.92 -5.00
N LEU A 28 -4.02 -2.28 -5.57
CA LEU A 28 -2.72 -1.85 -5.10
C LEU A 28 -2.69 -0.32 -4.96
N PRO A 29 -2.02 0.25 -3.95
CA PRO A 29 -1.92 1.69 -3.80
C PRO A 29 -1.15 2.30 -4.97
N ALA A 30 -1.87 2.95 -5.88
CA ALA A 30 -1.29 3.79 -6.92
C ALA A 30 -0.69 5.05 -6.26
N ARG A 31 0.61 5.26 -6.43
CA ARG A 31 1.23 6.59 -6.25
C ARG A 31 1.14 7.32 -7.58
N GLU A 32 0.53 8.51 -7.57
CA GLU A 32 0.45 9.38 -8.74
C GLU A 32 1.83 9.89 -9.17
N PRO A 33 2.04 10.13 -10.49
CA PRO A 33 3.29 10.65 -11.04
C PRO A 33 3.40 12.18 -10.84
N MET A 34 4.63 12.65 -10.62
CA MET A 34 4.98 14.09 -10.59
C MET A 34 4.68 14.78 -11.93
N PRO A 35 4.32 16.08 -11.93
CA PRO A 35 4.01 16.83 -13.14
C PRO A 35 5.27 17.11 -14.00
N PRO A 36 5.15 17.16 -15.34
CA PRO A 36 6.27 17.46 -16.22
C PRO A 36 6.61 18.96 -16.22
N ARG A 37 7.92 19.24 -16.19
CA ARG A 37 8.49 20.58 -16.39
C ARG A 37 8.43 20.92 -17.89
N LYS A 38 7.83 22.06 -18.24
CA LYS A 38 7.82 22.63 -19.61
C LYS A 38 9.24 22.99 -20.06
N VAL A 39 9.61 22.60 -21.28
CA VAL A 39 10.60 23.30 -22.11
C VAL A 39 10.08 23.35 -23.55
N ALA A 40 10.12 24.53 -24.14
CA ALA A 40 9.63 24.88 -25.47
C ALA A 40 10.72 24.65 -26.55
N GLY A 41 10.28 24.51 -27.81
CA GLY A 41 11.14 24.70 -28.99
C GLY A 41 10.89 23.70 -30.12
N GLU A 42 10.19 24.16 -31.16
CA GLU A 42 9.89 23.50 -32.43
C GLU A 42 11.10 23.40 -33.40
N ASN A 43 10.95 22.49 -34.38
CA ASN A 43 11.59 22.37 -35.70
C ASN A 43 12.97 21.69 -35.81
N ASP A 44 12.99 20.44 -36.29
CA ASP A 44 13.49 20.03 -37.63
C ASP A 44 13.62 18.49 -37.69
N PHE A 45 12.89 17.84 -38.60
CA PHE A 45 13.16 16.46 -38.99
C PHE A 45 14.10 16.46 -40.19
N PRO A 46 15.18 15.66 -40.16
CA PRO A 46 15.37 14.76 -41.28
C PRO A 46 15.79 13.33 -40.86
N GLU A 47 15.16 12.40 -41.59
CA GLU A 47 15.67 11.14 -42.15
C GLU A 47 16.34 10.05 -41.29
N ALA A 48 15.88 8.83 -41.59
CA ALA A 48 16.23 7.55 -41.00
C ALA A 48 17.72 7.23 -41.02
N ILE A 49 18.24 6.76 -39.88
CA ILE A 49 19.52 6.05 -39.78
C ILE A 49 19.35 4.81 -38.86
N ASP A 50 19.34 3.65 -39.52
CA ASP A 50 19.85 2.31 -39.13
C ASP A 50 19.50 1.71 -37.75
N PRO A 51 18.77 0.55 -37.67
CA PRO A 51 18.45 -0.10 -36.41
C PRO A 51 19.63 -0.94 -35.93
N ARG A 52 20.60 -0.30 -35.26
CA ARG A 52 21.54 -1.06 -34.43
C ARG A 52 20.83 -1.49 -33.15
N PRO A 53 20.81 -2.78 -32.78
CA PRO A 53 20.35 -3.17 -31.45
C PRO A 53 21.30 -2.53 -30.45
N SER A 54 20.81 -1.54 -29.70
CA SER A 54 21.54 -0.98 -28.57
C SER A 54 21.82 -2.13 -27.60
N SER A 55 23.10 -2.50 -27.51
CA SER A 55 23.55 -3.59 -26.65
C SER A 55 23.14 -3.25 -25.22
N VAL A 56 22.15 -3.96 -24.71
CA VAL A 56 21.75 -3.88 -23.32
C VAL A 56 23.00 -4.19 -22.47
N PRO A 57 23.39 -3.35 -21.50
CA PRO A 57 24.52 -3.67 -20.64
C PRO A 57 24.28 -5.02 -19.97
N SER A 58 25.14 -6.00 -20.28
CA SER A 58 25.15 -7.30 -19.62
C SER A 58 25.57 -7.09 -18.17
N GLY A 59 24.61 -6.89 -17.27
CA GLY A 59 24.92 -6.57 -15.89
C GLY A 59 23.77 -6.00 -15.07
N ARG A 60 22.72 -5.45 -15.69
CA ARG A 60 21.60 -4.88 -14.94
C ARG A 60 20.85 -5.93 -14.13
N LYS A 61 20.51 -5.58 -12.89
CA LYS A 61 19.84 -6.46 -11.93
C LYS A 61 18.53 -5.84 -11.49
N TYR A 62 17.43 -6.56 -11.67
CA TYR A 62 16.16 -6.21 -11.06
C TYR A 62 16.18 -6.62 -9.58
N LEU A 63 15.70 -5.76 -8.69
CA LEU A 63 15.82 -5.94 -7.24
C LEU A 63 14.46 -6.27 -6.61
N TYR A 64 14.41 -7.33 -5.80
CA TYR A 64 13.20 -7.75 -5.11
C TYR A 64 13.20 -7.38 -3.64
N ALA A 65 14.22 -7.80 -2.90
CA ALA A 65 14.30 -7.63 -1.45
C ALA A 65 15.75 -7.66 -0.94
N VAL A 66 15.98 -7.05 0.22
CA VAL A 66 17.17 -7.31 1.03
C VAL A 66 16.80 -8.34 2.10
N VAL A 67 17.63 -9.36 2.28
CA VAL A 67 17.46 -10.41 3.29
C VAL A 67 18.75 -10.54 4.10
N PRO A 68 18.71 -11.13 5.32
CA PRO A 68 19.92 -11.56 6.00
C PRO A 68 20.74 -12.49 5.11
N GLU A 69 22.05 -12.50 5.31
CA GLU A 69 22.88 -13.55 4.70
C GLU A 69 22.37 -14.93 5.16
N SER A 70 22.13 -15.79 4.18
CA SER A 70 21.60 -17.14 4.33
C SER A 70 22.13 -17.98 3.16
N GLN A 71 21.89 -19.30 3.20
CA GLN A 71 22.24 -20.20 2.08
C GLN A 71 21.78 -19.65 0.72
N GLU A 72 22.51 -20.04 -0.35
CA GLU A 72 22.21 -19.62 -1.72
C GLU A 72 20.73 -19.87 -2.07
N LEU A 73 19.93 -18.79 -2.07
CA LEU A 73 18.57 -18.82 -2.56
C LEU A 73 18.60 -18.80 -4.08
N ARG A 74 17.99 -19.82 -4.69
CA ARG A 74 17.77 -19.87 -6.14
C ARG A 74 16.36 -20.34 -6.44
N TYR A 75 15.63 -19.54 -7.19
CA TYR A 75 14.33 -19.92 -7.72
C TYR A 75 14.34 -19.79 -9.24
N ASN A 76 13.97 -20.86 -9.92
CA ASN A 76 13.99 -20.90 -11.38
C ASN A 76 12.67 -20.38 -11.96
N ALA A 77 12.76 -19.51 -12.95
CA ALA A 77 11.63 -19.01 -13.73
C ALA A 77 10.43 -18.42 -12.95
N VAL A 78 10.68 -17.81 -11.78
CA VAL A 78 9.63 -17.15 -10.97
C VAL A 78 9.74 -15.63 -10.96
N GLY A 79 10.85 -15.09 -11.44
CA GLY A 79 11.10 -13.65 -11.47
C GLY A 79 10.36 -12.94 -12.60
N ILE A 80 10.54 -11.63 -12.67
CA ILE A 80 10.05 -10.79 -13.77
C ILE A 80 10.56 -11.33 -15.11
N VAL A 81 9.63 -11.47 -16.07
CA VAL A 81 9.89 -12.05 -17.39
C VAL A 81 10.46 -13.48 -17.27
N ASP A 82 9.89 -14.26 -16.34
CA ASP A 82 10.26 -15.66 -16.06
C ASP A 82 11.76 -15.85 -15.83
N SER A 83 12.40 -14.84 -15.23
CA SER A 83 13.84 -14.87 -14.96
C SER A 83 14.14 -15.69 -13.71
N ASP A 84 15.32 -16.30 -13.68
CA ASP A 84 15.86 -16.92 -12.47
C ASP A 84 16.16 -15.85 -11.42
N VAL A 85 15.75 -16.15 -10.19
CA VAL A 85 15.94 -15.30 -9.02
C VAL A 85 17.03 -15.90 -8.16
N TYR A 86 18.01 -15.10 -7.78
CA TYR A 86 19.16 -15.52 -6.99
C TYR A 86 19.65 -14.39 -6.07
N THR A 87 20.62 -14.66 -5.21
CA THR A 87 21.18 -13.67 -4.27
C THR A 87 22.54 -13.12 -4.69
N ILE A 88 22.75 -11.83 -4.43
CA ILE A 88 24.08 -11.19 -4.41
C ILE A 88 24.40 -10.82 -2.96
N THR A 89 25.42 -11.46 -2.39
CA THR A 89 25.77 -11.34 -0.98
C THR A 89 26.92 -10.35 -0.75
N HIS A 90 26.80 -9.53 0.29
CA HIS A 90 27.88 -8.69 0.80
C HIS A 90 27.79 -8.54 2.31
N GLY A 91 28.84 -8.95 3.02
CA GLY A 91 28.84 -8.93 4.49
C GLY A 91 27.75 -9.83 5.03
N ARG A 92 26.90 -9.29 5.91
CA ARG A 92 25.79 -10.02 6.55
C ARG A 92 24.45 -9.88 5.82
N LEU A 93 24.45 -9.37 4.60
CA LEU A 93 23.25 -9.10 3.82
C LEU A 93 23.32 -9.74 2.44
N SER A 94 22.16 -10.13 1.92
CA SER A 94 21.99 -10.53 0.54
C SER A 94 20.88 -9.71 -0.13
N MET A 95 21.13 -9.29 -1.36
CA MET A 95 20.09 -8.73 -2.23
C MET A 95 19.53 -9.84 -3.12
N VAL A 96 18.22 -10.04 -3.08
CA VAL A 96 17.52 -10.94 -3.99
C VAL A 96 17.27 -10.22 -5.31
N VAL A 97 17.78 -10.79 -6.39
CA VAL A 97 17.81 -10.18 -7.72
C VAL A 97 17.44 -11.16 -8.82
N SER A 98 17.13 -10.63 -10.00
CA SER A 98 17.15 -11.39 -11.25
C SER A 98 17.88 -10.59 -12.33
N ASP A 99 18.35 -11.30 -13.36
CA ASP A 99 18.88 -10.64 -14.56
C ASP A 99 17.80 -9.76 -15.21
N PHE A 100 18.15 -8.54 -15.60
CA PHE A 100 17.25 -7.66 -16.32
C PHE A 100 17.84 -7.24 -17.67
N ARG A 101 17.36 -7.88 -18.74
CA ARG A 101 17.90 -7.73 -20.10
C ARG A 101 17.03 -6.87 -21.02
N GLN A 102 15.89 -6.39 -20.56
CA GLN A 102 15.01 -5.54 -21.38
C GLN A 102 15.39 -4.07 -21.28
N PRO A 103 15.20 -3.24 -22.32
CA PRO A 103 15.57 -1.82 -22.28
C PRO A 103 14.83 -1.06 -21.18
N ARG A 104 13.54 -1.37 -20.97
CA ARG A 104 12.70 -0.75 -19.94
C ARG A 104 11.76 -1.79 -19.34
N LEU A 105 11.47 -1.65 -18.05
CA LEU A 105 10.44 -2.42 -17.38
C LEU A 105 9.08 -1.76 -17.60
N ARG A 106 8.12 -2.50 -18.12
CA ARG A 106 6.73 -2.04 -18.23
C ARG A 106 5.97 -2.40 -16.95
N PRO A 107 5.16 -1.48 -16.39
CA PRO A 107 4.33 -1.71 -15.21
C PRO A 107 3.08 -2.53 -15.57
N GLU A 108 3.29 -3.68 -16.20
CA GLU A 108 2.23 -4.59 -16.59
C GLU A 108 1.83 -5.48 -15.41
N ARG A 109 0.55 -5.86 -15.35
CA ARG A 109 -0.01 -6.70 -14.28
C ARG A 109 0.81 -7.97 -14.05
N ARG A 110 1.27 -8.62 -15.13
CA ARG A 110 2.13 -9.81 -15.07
C ARG A 110 3.42 -9.56 -14.28
N ASN A 111 4.10 -8.45 -14.53
CA ASN A 111 5.38 -8.14 -13.87
C ASN A 111 5.18 -7.79 -12.38
N LEU A 112 4.09 -7.09 -12.06
CA LEU A 112 3.72 -6.80 -10.67
C LEU A 112 3.42 -8.09 -9.90
N LEU A 113 2.67 -9.01 -10.51
CA LEU A 113 2.36 -10.32 -9.91
C LEU A 113 3.62 -11.17 -9.74
N ALA A 114 4.54 -11.18 -10.71
CA ALA A 114 5.82 -11.89 -10.58
C ALA A 114 6.66 -11.35 -9.41
N HIS A 115 6.79 -10.01 -9.31
CA HIS A 115 7.48 -9.36 -8.18
C HIS A 115 6.87 -9.75 -6.84
N GLN A 116 5.54 -9.69 -6.73
CA GLN A 116 4.83 -10.07 -5.51
C GLN A 116 4.97 -11.56 -5.19
N GLY A 117 4.95 -12.42 -6.20
CA GLY A 117 5.13 -13.87 -6.06
C GLY A 117 6.48 -14.22 -5.43
N VAL A 118 7.56 -13.59 -5.90
CA VAL A 118 8.90 -13.76 -5.32
C VAL A 118 8.92 -13.36 -3.85
N LEU A 119 8.37 -12.19 -3.51
CA LEU A 119 8.33 -11.71 -2.13
C LEU A 119 7.50 -12.62 -1.21
N LYS A 120 6.35 -13.09 -1.68
CA LYS A 120 5.49 -14.00 -0.91
C LYS A 120 6.22 -15.30 -0.58
N ARG A 121 7.01 -15.83 -1.53
CA ARG A 121 7.83 -17.02 -1.30
C ARG A 121 8.94 -16.76 -0.28
N LEU A 122 9.65 -15.65 -0.43
CA LEU A 122 10.71 -15.25 0.51
C LEU A 122 10.17 -15.08 1.94
N MET A 123 8.97 -14.50 2.13
CA MET A 123 8.37 -14.34 3.46
C MET A 123 8.14 -15.65 4.20
N ALA A 124 7.94 -16.77 3.48
CA ALA A 124 7.76 -18.08 4.09
C ALA A 124 9.09 -18.68 4.57
N GLU A 125 10.22 -18.19 4.06
CA GLU A 125 11.55 -18.76 4.28
C GLU A 125 12.43 -17.85 5.15
N THR A 126 12.26 -16.53 5.09
CA THR A 126 13.12 -15.57 5.80
C THR A 126 12.47 -14.19 6.02
N THR A 127 13.03 -13.42 6.94
CA THR A 127 12.71 -12.00 7.11
C THR A 127 13.27 -11.18 5.95
N LEU A 128 12.48 -10.26 5.40
CA LEU A 128 12.89 -9.48 4.23
C LEU A 128 12.52 -8.00 4.31
N LEU A 129 13.36 -7.16 3.70
CA LEU A 129 13.07 -5.76 3.42
C LEU A 129 12.64 -5.63 1.95
N PRO A 130 11.37 -5.38 1.66
CA PRO A 130 10.89 -5.40 0.29
C PRO A 130 11.35 -4.15 -0.47
N VAL A 131 11.91 -4.35 -1.66
CA VAL A 131 12.25 -3.28 -2.60
C VAL A 131 11.00 -2.87 -3.39
N SER A 132 10.84 -1.57 -3.63
CA SER A 132 9.75 -1.07 -4.47
C SER A 132 9.87 -1.60 -5.89
N PHE A 133 8.73 -1.87 -6.52
CA PHE A 133 8.69 -2.35 -7.89
C PHE A 133 9.43 -1.39 -8.85
N GLY A 134 10.18 -1.95 -9.79
CA GLY A 134 10.87 -1.17 -10.82
C GLY A 134 12.29 -0.73 -10.48
N MET A 135 12.80 -1.09 -9.30
CA MET A 135 14.18 -0.78 -8.94
C MET A 135 15.16 -1.71 -9.66
N ILE A 136 16.06 -1.11 -10.44
CA ILE A 136 17.05 -1.79 -11.24
C ILE A 136 18.42 -1.19 -10.89
N ALA A 137 19.40 -2.04 -10.60
CA ALA A 137 20.79 -1.66 -10.45
C ALA A 137 21.55 -1.86 -11.76
N ASP A 138 22.54 -1.00 -12.03
CA ASP A 138 23.32 -1.05 -13.27
C ASP A 138 24.27 -2.24 -13.36
N SER A 139 24.73 -2.75 -12.21
CA SER A 139 25.69 -3.87 -12.14
C SER A 139 25.61 -4.62 -10.79
N PRO A 140 26.14 -5.86 -10.72
CA PRO A 140 26.32 -6.56 -9.44
C PRO A 140 27.18 -5.75 -8.46
N ALA A 141 28.20 -5.05 -8.95
CA ALA A 141 29.07 -4.23 -8.11
C ALA A 141 28.32 -3.05 -7.47
N ALA A 142 27.37 -2.44 -8.18
CA ALA A 142 26.51 -1.39 -7.63
C ALA A 142 25.64 -1.94 -6.49
N VAL A 143 25.09 -3.15 -6.64
CA VAL A 143 24.34 -3.84 -5.57
C VAL A 143 25.21 -4.03 -4.34
N SER A 144 26.41 -4.61 -4.48
CA SER A 144 27.33 -4.82 -3.36
C SER A 144 27.74 -3.52 -2.68
N LYS A 145 27.95 -2.43 -3.44
CA LYS A 145 28.27 -1.11 -2.89
C LYS A 145 27.12 -0.55 -2.04
N VAL A 146 25.88 -0.69 -2.48
CA VAL A 146 24.70 -0.24 -1.73
C VAL A 146 24.49 -1.05 -0.46
N LEU A 147 24.65 -2.38 -0.53
CA LEU A 147 24.60 -3.23 0.66
C LEU A 147 25.66 -2.83 1.68
N LYS A 148 26.91 -2.64 1.24
CA LYS A 148 28.01 -2.20 2.11
C LYS A 148 27.73 -0.86 2.78
N ALA A 149 27.28 0.13 2.01
CA ALA A 149 27.06 1.48 2.51
C ALA A 149 25.93 1.57 3.54
N ASN A 150 24.95 0.66 3.48
CA ASN A 150 23.76 0.68 4.31
C ASN A 150 23.68 -0.52 5.28
N GLU A 151 24.75 -1.30 5.44
CA GLU A 151 24.70 -2.60 6.12
C GLU A 151 24.10 -2.50 7.52
N GLN A 152 24.59 -1.55 8.33
CA GLN A 152 24.12 -1.39 9.71
C GLN A 152 22.65 -0.98 9.78
N THR A 153 22.21 -0.05 8.93
CA THR A 153 20.82 0.42 8.87
C THR A 153 19.87 -0.70 8.42
N LEU A 154 20.24 -1.44 7.37
CA LEU A 154 19.43 -2.54 6.84
C LEU A 154 19.34 -3.69 7.85
N MET A 155 20.43 -4.03 8.53
CA MET A 155 20.42 -5.04 9.60
C MET A 155 19.53 -4.62 10.77
N ALA A 156 19.55 -3.35 11.18
CA ALA A 156 18.67 -2.85 12.23
C ALA A 156 17.18 -2.93 11.83
N GLN A 157 16.87 -2.60 10.57
CA GLN A 157 15.50 -2.75 10.05
C GLN A 157 15.07 -4.22 10.03
N LEU A 158 15.90 -5.13 9.51
CA LEU A 158 15.63 -6.58 9.49
C LEU A 158 15.36 -7.12 10.89
N ALA A 159 16.18 -6.74 11.88
CA ALA A 159 15.98 -7.15 13.27
C ALA A 159 14.63 -6.65 13.82
N ARG A 160 14.22 -5.42 13.48
CA ARG A 160 12.97 -4.80 13.95
C ARG A 160 11.72 -5.48 13.42
N ILE A 161 11.75 -5.94 12.17
CA ILE A 161 10.62 -6.58 11.48
C ILE A 161 10.66 -8.11 11.54
N SER A 162 11.69 -8.69 12.16
CA SER A 162 11.83 -10.15 12.26
C SER A 162 10.63 -10.77 12.96
N GLY A 163 10.09 -11.85 12.39
CA GLY A 163 8.90 -12.52 12.92
C GLY A 163 7.58 -11.76 12.71
N LYS A 164 7.59 -10.62 12.01
CA LYS A 164 6.41 -9.78 11.80
C LYS A 164 5.99 -9.72 10.33
N VAL A 165 4.71 -9.46 10.12
CA VAL A 165 4.10 -9.28 8.80
C VAL A 165 3.22 -8.05 8.79
N GLU A 166 3.02 -7.47 7.61
CA GLU A 166 2.11 -6.35 7.44
C GLU A 166 0.69 -6.84 7.15
N MET A 167 -0.26 -6.33 7.92
CA MET A 167 -1.69 -6.50 7.73
C MET A 167 -2.29 -5.15 7.33
N GLY A 168 -3.16 -5.15 6.34
CA GLY A 168 -3.93 -3.97 5.97
C GLY A 168 -5.27 -3.97 6.71
N LEU A 169 -5.65 -2.81 7.25
CA LEU A 169 -7.00 -2.57 7.78
C LEU A 169 -7.60 -1.35 7.10
N ARG A 170 -8.77 -1.53 6.49
CA ARG A 170 -9.55 -0.48 5.85
C ARG A 170 -10.90 -0.38 6.55
N VAL A 171 -11.30 0.84 6.85
CA VAL A 171 -12.64 1.13 7.36
C VAL A 171 -13.29 2.14 6.44
N THR A 172 -14.49 1.84 5.99
CA THR A 172 -15.26 2.71 5.09
C THR A 172 -16.64 2.99 5.67
N TRP A 173 -17.22 4.14 5.31
CA TRP A 173 -18.65 4.35 5.49
C TRP A 173 -19.40 3.54 4.43
N ASP A 174 -20.22 2.59 4.88
CA ASP A 174 -21.08 1.75 4.05
C ASP A 174 -22.44 2.44 3.89
N VAL A 175 -22.44 3.61 3.24
CA VAL A 175 -23.61 4.46 3.04
C VAL A 175 -23.74 4.84 1.58
N ALA A 176 -24.98 4.95 1.09
CA ALA A 176 -25.25 5.28 -0.30
C ALA A 176 -24.79 6.70 -0.67
N ASN A 177 -24.92 7.65 0.26
CA ASN A 177 -24.48 9.03 0.08
C ASN A 177 -23.85 9.55 1.38
N ILE A 178 -22.55 9.82 1.33
CA ILE A 178 -21.77 10.29 2.47
C ILE A 178 -22.20 11.67 2.93
N PHE A 179 -22.54 12.58 2.01
CA PHE A 179 -22.99 13.92 2.35
C PHE A 179 -24.30 13.88 3.14
N GLU A 180 -25.30 13.13 2.65
CA GLU A 180 -26.57 12.97 3.35
C GLU A 180 -26.41 12.29 4.72
N TYR A 181 -25.51 11.31 4.83
CA TYR A 181 -25.17 10.70 6.11
C TYR A 181 -24.63 11.73 7.11
N PHE A 182 -23.70 12.59 6.67
CA PHE A 182 -23.14 13.65 7.51
C PHE A 182 -24.18 14.72 7.87
N VAL A 183 -25.06 15.10 6.95
CA VAL A 183 -26.17 16.02 7.24
C VAL A 183 -27.14 15.42 8.26
N GLN A 184 -27.37 14.11 8.23
CA GLN A 184 -28.21 13.45 9.23
C GLN A 184 -27.54 13.40 10.60
N LYS A 185 -26.22 13.28 10.65
CA LYS A 185 -25.42 13.15 11.86
C LYS A 185 -25.10 14.47 12.55
N HIS A 186 -24.89 15.54 11.78
CA HIS A 186 -24.36 16.83 12.26
C HIS A 186 -25.38 17.95 12.06
N ASP A 187 -25.93 18.46 13.16
CA ASP A 187 -27.00 19.48 13.14
C ASP A 187 -26.58 20.82 12.54
N ASP A 188 -25.31 21.20 12.70
CA ASP A 188 -24.74 22.42 12.11
C ASP A 188 -24.71 22.36 10.58
N LEU A 189 -24.26 21.24 10.02
CA LEU A 189 -24.27 21.00 8.57
C LEU A 189 -25.70 20.97 8.03
N ARG A 190 -26.63 20.35 8.77
CA ARG A 190 -28.05 20.34 8.42
C ARG A 190 -28.65 21.75 8.38
N ARG A 191 -28.45 22.54 9.44
CA ARG A 191 -28.97 23.92 9.50
C ARG A 191 -28.44 24.78 8.38
N MET A 192 -27.13 24.71 8.11
CA MET A 192 -26.50 25.48 7.04
C MET A 192 -27.01 25.05 5.65
N ARG A 193 -27.17 23.75 5.41
CA ARG A 193 -27.82 23.25 4.18
C ARG A 193 -29.24 23.80 4.06
N ASP A 194 -30.05 23.70 5.11
CA ASP A 194 -31.46 24.10 5.05
C ASP A 194 -31.62 25.62 4.89
N GLU A 195 -30.69 26.42 5.43
CA GLU A 195 -30.63 27.86 5.25
C GLU A 195 -30.30 28.25 3.80
N PHE A 196 -29.27 27.64 3.21
CA PHE A 196 -28.80 28.00 1.86
C PHE A 196 -29.63 27.38 0.73
N PHE A 197 -30.34 26.28 1.00
CA PHE A 197 -31.22 25.59 0.04
C PHE A 197 -32.72 25.77 0.36
N ALA A 198 -33.08 26.82 1.12
CA ALA A 198 -34.48 27.18 1.35
C ALA A 198 -35.24 27.31 0.00
N ALA A 199 -36.50 26.87 -0.01
CA ALA A 199 -37.20 26.23 -1.12
C ALA A 199 -37.30 26.92 -2.51
N ASP A 200 -36.74 28.11 -2.73
CA ASP A 200 -36.84 28.83 -4.00
C ASP A 200 -35.55 29.57 -4.42
N ARG A 201 -34.40 29.24 -3.83
CA ARG A 201 -33.12 29.90 -4.15
C ARG A 201 -32.05 28.87 -4.52
N GLU A 202 -31.38 29.08 -5.64
CA GLU A 202 -30.08 28.44 -5.87
C GLU A 202 -29.01 29.12 -5.00
N PRO A 203 -28.28 28.38 -4.16
CA PRO A 203 -27.23 28.96 -3.35
C PRO A 203 -26.13 29.53 -4.23
N ALA A 204 -25.61 30.68 -3.82
CA ALA A 204 -24.47 31.32 -4.46
C ALA A 204 -23.24 30.40 -4.40
N GLN A 205 -22.29 30.63 -5.30
CA GLN A 205 -21.06 29.83 -5.33
C GLN A 205 -20.32 29.85 -3.98
N GLU A 206 -20.35 30.99 -3.29
CA GLU A 206 -19.71 31.18 -1.99
C GLU A 206 -20.39 30.35 -0.88
N GLU A 207 -21.71 30.24 -0.88
CA GLU A 207 -22.49 29.43 0.07
C GLU A 207 -22.27 27.93 -0.14
N ARG A 208 -22.22 27.49 -1.40
CA ARG A 208 -21.86 26.10 -1.75
C ARG A 208 -20.46 25.75 -1.24
N LEU A 209 -19.53 26.69 -1.38
CA LEU A 209 -18.16 26.54 -0.90
C LEU A 209 -18.10 26.46 0.63
N GLU A 210 -18.92 27.23 1.33
CA GLU A 210 -18.99 27.22 2.80
C GLU A 210 -19.52 25.90 3.34
N ILE A 211 -20.61 25.36 2.77
CA ILE A 211 -21.10 24.02 3.09
C ILE A 211 -20.02 22.96 2.85
N GLY A 212 -19.35 23.03 1.70
CA GLY A 212 -18.26 22.10 1.37
C GLY A 212 -17.12 22.13 2.40
N ARG A 213 -16.72 23.34 2.85
CA ARG A 213 -15.69 23.50 3.90
C ARG A 213 -16.14 22.96 5.24
N LEU A 214 -17.41 23.14 5.61
CA LEU A 214 -17.95 22.61 6.86
C LEU A 214 -18.00 21.07 6.80
N PHE A 215 -18.52 20.51 5.70
CA PHE A 215 -18.53 19.07 5.47
C PHE A 215 -17.13 18.46 5.57
N GLU A 216 -16.14 19.02 4.87
CA GLU A 216 -14.76 18.53 4.90
C GLU A 216 -14.18 18.55 6.32
N ARG A 217 -14.45 19.61 7.10
CA ARG A 217 -13.98 19.71 8.49
C ARG A 217 -14.58 18.60 9.36
N LEU A 218 -15.90 18.42 9.29
CA LEU A 218 -16.62 17.39 10.04
C LEU A 218 -16.16 16.00 9.63
N LEU A 219 -15.93 15.77 8.33
CA LEU A 219 -15.39 14.54 7.79
C LEU A 219 -14.04 14.20 8.43
N GLN A 220 -13.09 15.14 8.46
CA GLN A 220 -11.78 14.91 9.09
C GLN A 220 -11.88 14.72 10.62
N GLU A 221 -12.79 15.43 11.29
CA GLU A 221 -13.01 15.27 12.73
C GLU A 221 -13.55 13.87 13.07
N ASP A 222 -14.50 13.38 12.28
CA ASP A 222 -15.04 12.03 12.41
C ASP A 222 -13.97 10.97 12.11
N ARG A 223 -13.17 11.14 11.05
CA ARG A 223 -12.02 10.24 10.77
C ARG A 223 -11.08 10.14 11.96
N ARG A 224 -10.67 11.28 12.51
CA ARG A 224 -9.76 11.34 13.67
C ARG A 224 -10.36 10.68 14.91
N THR A 225 -11.66 10.85 15.12
CA THR A 225 -12.38 10.22 16.24
C THR A 225 -12.44 8.71 16.06
N CYS A 226 -12.73 8.23 14.85
CA CYS A 226 -12.72 6.81 14.52
C CYS A 226 -11.32 6.23 14.69
N PHE A 227 -10.28 6.91 14.21
CA PHE A 227 -8.89 6.47 14.33
C PHE A 227 -8.50 6.25 15.79
N LYS A 228 -8.78 7.21 16.67
CA LYS A 228 -8.51 7.08 18.11
C LYS A 228 -9.24 5.90 18.77
N LYS A 229 -10.42 5.51 18.29
CA LYS A 229 -11.12 4.32 18.79
C LYS A 229 -10.38 3.04 18.40
N ILE A 230 -9.93 2.96 17.14
CA ILE A 230 -9.21 1.82 16.59
C ILE A 230 -7.81 1.71 17.21
N GLU A 231 -7.08 2.82 17.28
CA GLU A 231 -5.73 2.90 17.86
C GLU A 231 -5.69 2.42 19.31
N ARG A 232 -6.70 2.75 20.12
CA ARG A 232 -6.78 2.27 21.52
C ARG A 232 -6.90 0.75 21.63
N VAL A 233 -7.49 0.08 20.64
CA VAL A 233 -7.67 -1.37 20.64
C VAL A 233 -6.48 -2.06 19.99
N LEU A 234 -6.02 -1.58 18.84
CA LEU A 234 -4.96 -2.21 18.05
C LEU A 234 -3.54 -1.78 18.45
N GLY A 235 -3.38 -0.64 19.12
CA GLY A 235 -2.06 -0.11 19.47
C GLY A 235 -1.28 -0.98 20.46
N SER A 236 -1.97 -1.86 21.20
CA SER A 236 -1.33 -2.84 22.09
C SER A 236 -0.89 -4.12 21.36
N CYS A 237 -1.48 -4.44 20.21
CA CYS A 237 -1.20 -5.69 19.49
C CYS A 237 -0.26 -5.51 18.29
N CYS A 238 -0.14 -4.30 17.74
CA CYS A 238 0.68 -4.05 16.55
C CYS A 238 1.17 -2.60 16.47
N GLU A 239 2.26 -2.38 15.74
CA GLU A 239 2.64 -1.03 15.30
C GLU A 239 1.74 -0.60 14.16
N ILE A 240 1.20 0.62 14.23
CA ILE A 240 0.24 1.13 13.26
C ILE A 240 0.88 2.28 12.48
N ARG A 241 0.67 2.28 11.15
CA ARG A 241 0.94 3.41 10.28
C ARG A 241 -0.30 3.79 9.50
N GLU A 242 -0.66 5.07 9.55
CA GLU A 242 -1.76 5.62 8.76
C GLU A 242 -1.33 5.82 7.30
N ASN A 243 -2.19 5.36 6.39
CA ASN A 243 -2.10 5.61 4.96
C ASN A 243 -3.14 6.66 4.55
N LYS A 244 -2.88 7.36 3.45
CA LYS A 244 -3.83 8.35 2.91
C LYS A 244 -5.10 7.64 2.43
N CYS A 245 -6.26 8.14 2.88
CA CYS A 245 -7.56 7.73 2.38
C CYS A 245 -7.70 8.09 0.90
N ARG A 246 -8.21 7.16 0.09
CA ARG A 246 -8.27 7.28 -1.37
C ARG A 246 -9.50 8.06 -1.85
N ASN A 247 -10.55 8.08 -1.05
CA ASN A 247 -11.81 8.74 -1.34
C ASN A 247 -12.49 9.21 -0.04
N GLU A 248 -13.62 9.89 -0.17
CA GLU A 248 -14.40 10.42 0.96
C GLU A 248 -15.02 9.31 1.81
N ASN A 249 -15.40 8.19 1.19
CA ASN A 249 -16.02 7.05 1.88
C ASN A 249 -15.02 6.26 2.74
N GLU A 250 -13.72 6.36 2.47
CA GLU A 250 -12.70 5.75 3.31
C GLU A 250 -12.51 6.58 4.58
N VAL A 251 -12.79 5.94 5.72
CA VAL A 251 -12.64 6.55 7.05
C VAL A 251 -11.17 6.46 7.46
N ILE A 252 -10.62 5.25 7.32
CA ILE A 252 -9.31 4.86 7.82
C ILE A 252 -8.67 3.87 6.85
N SER A 253 -7.37 4.05 6.64
CA SER A 253 -6.50 3.14 5.89
C SER A 253 -5.25 2.90 6.72
N LEU A 254 -5.06 1.71 7.30
CA LEU A 254 -3.92 1.40 8.17
C LEU A 254 -3.09 0.27 7.58
N ALA A 255 -1.78 0.42 7.74
CA ALA A 255 -0.86 -0.70 7.76
C ALA A 255 -0.57 -1.05 9.23
N CYS A 256 -0.62 -2.33 9.56
CA CYS A 256 -0.41 -2.85 10.90
C CYS A 256 0.72 -3.89 10.86
N LEU A 257 1.79 -3.68 11.61
CA LEU A 257 2.88 -4.64 11.73
C LEU A 257 2.57 -5.59 12.88
N ALA A 258 2.08 -6.78 12.55
CA ALA A 258 1.65 -7.80 13.50
C ALA A 258 2.64 -8.96 13.57
N GLU A 259 2.67 -9.65 14.71
CA GLU A 259 3.46 -10.87 14.86
C GLU A 259 2.89 -11.99 13.96
N SER A 260 3.75 -12.61 13.16
CA SER A 260 3.36 -13.66 12.21
C SER A 260 2.80 -14.92 12.89
N ASN A 261 3.20 -15.17 14.13
CA ASN A 261 2.72 -16.30 14.94
C ASN A 261 1.41 -16.01 15.69
N ASP A 262 0.93 -14.76 15.71
CA ASP A 262 -0.30 -14.35 16.42
C ASP A 262 -1.26 -13.56 15.52
N LEU A 263 -1.46 -14.03 14.29
CA LEU A 263 -2.45 -13.44 13.39
C LEU A 263 -3.89 -13.57 13.92
N ARG A 264 -4.20 -14.62 14.69
CA ARG A 264 -5.52 -14.78 15.32
C ARG A 264 -5.78 -13.73 16.40
N GLY A 265 -4.74 -13.35 17.15
CA GLY A 265 -4.80 -12.22 18.09
C GLY A 265 -5.14 -10.93 17.36
N PHE A 266 -4.45 -10.65 16.24
CA PHE A 266 -4.76 -9.49 15.40
C PHE A 266 -6.22 -9.50 14.91
N GLU A 267 -6.70 -10.60 14.34
CA GLU A 267 -8.09 -10.73 13.87
C GLU A 267 -9.10 -10.48 15.01
N SER A 268 -8.81 -11.01 16.20
CA SER A 268 -9.64 -10.81 17.39
C SER A 268 -9.68 -9.34 17.83
N SER A 269 -8.54 -8.63 17.75
CA SER A 269 -8.47 -7.20 18.02
C SER A 269 -9.25 -6.37 17.00
N VAL A 270 -9.17 -6.71 15.71
CA VAL A 270 -9.99 -6.06 14.65
C VAL A 270 -11.48 -6.27 14.94
N LEU A 271 -11.88 -7.49 15.28
CA LEU A 271 -13.25 -7.81 15.68
C LEU A 271 -13.71 -7.02 16.91
N GLN A 272 -12.84 -6.81 17.89
CA GLN A 272 -13.13 -6.00 19.07
C GLN A 272 -13.29 -4.52 18.70
N ALA A 273 -12.42 -3.99 17.84
CA ALA A 273 -12.49 -2.62 17.36
C ALA A 273 -13.79 -2.39 16.59
N ALA A 274 -14.18 -3.31 15.70
CA ALA A 274 -15.41 -3.23 14.92
C ALA A 274 -16.66 -3.13 15.81
N ARG A 275 -16.68 -3.74 17.00
CA ARG A 275 -17.82 -3.61 17.95
C ARG A 275 -18.07 -2.19 18.48
N LEU A 276 -17.12 -1.27 18.29
CA LEU A 276 -17.25 0.14 18.69
C LEU A 276 -17.95 1.00 17.63
N PHE A 277 -18.32 0.40 16.51
CA PHE A 277 -18.94 1.04 15.36
C PHE A 277 -20.32 0.42 15.10
N ASP A 278 -21.19 1.20 14.47
CA ASP A 278 -22.52 0.77 14.03
C ASP A 278 -22.46 0.21 12.59
N ASP A 279 -23.63 -0.08 12.02
CA ASP A 279 -23.81 -0.61 10.67
C ASP A 279 -23.50 0.37 9.55
N SER A 280 -23.26 1.66 9.85
CA SER A 280 -22.81 2.62 8.84
C SER A 280 -21.34 2.45 8.46
N PHE A 281 -20.63 1.50 9.07
CA PHE A 281 -19.23 1.19 8.80
C PHE A 281 -19.05 -0.22 8.26
N SER A 282 -18.11 -0.36 7.32
CA SER A 282 -17.58 -1.64 6.87
C SER A 282 -16.09 -1.73 7.19
N PHE A 283 -15.67 -2.90 7.66
CA PHE A 283 -14.30 -3.22 8.03
C PHE A 283 -13.77 -4.32 7.12
N ASP A 284 -12.71 -3.99 6.38
CA ASP A 284 -11.99 -4.93 5.54
C ASP A 284 -10.56 -5.06 6.05
N TYR A 285 -10.09 -6.28 6.25
CA TYR A 285 -8.67 -6.53 6.54
C TYR A 285 -8.09 -7.54 5.55
N ASN A 286 -6.80 -7.37 5.24
CA ASN A 286 -6.08 -8.21 4.28
C ASN A 286 -4.61 -8.40 4.68
N GLY A 287 -3.97 -9.40 4.06
CA GLY A 287 -2.60 -9.81 4.35
C GLY A 287 -2.48 -11.32 4.49
N PRO A 288 -1.31 -11.85 4.90
CA PRO A 288 -0.10 -11.11 5.25
C PRO A 288 0.64 -10.56 4.02
N TRP A 289 1.18 -9.36 4.14
CA TRP A 289 1.97 -8.67 3.11
C TRP A 289 3.43 -8.49 3.53
N PRO A 290 4.36 -8.33 2.56
CA PRO A 290 5.69 -7.83 2.85
C PRO A 290 5.60 -6.46 3.53
N PRO A 291 6.49 -6.15 4.49
CA PRO A 291 6.38 -4.94 5.33
C PRO A 291 6.82 -3.65 4.62
N TYR A 292 6.19 -3.32 3.49
CA TYR A 292 6.47 -2.13 2.69
C TYR A 292 6.27 -0.84 3.49
N SER A 293 5.20 -0.76 4.28
CA SER A 293 4.85 0.46 5.01
C SER A 293 5.79 0.70 6.18
N PHE A 294 6.56 -0.30 6.61
CA PHE A 294 7.38 -0.30 7.82
C PHE A 294 8.88 -0.33 7.54
N VAL A 295 9.27 -0.26 6.27
CA VAL A 295 10.67 -0.32 5.85
C VAL A 295 11.01 0.92 5.02
N GLU A 296 12.18 1.49 5.28
CA GLU A 296 12.70 2.64 4.53
C GLU A 296 14.01 2.23 3.84
N LEU A 297 13.93 1.98 2.54
CA LEU A 297 15.07 1.61 1.71
C LEU A 297 15.58 2.82 0.93
N ASN A 298 16.69 3.40 1.38
CA ASN A 298 17.41 4.44 0.64
C ASN A 298 18.49 3.82 -0.24
N LEU A 299 18.09 3.15 -1.33
CA LEU A 299 19.03 2.55 -2.28
C LEU A 299 19.31 3.55 -3.41
N LYS A 300 20.51 4.13 -3.41
CA LYS A 300 21.00 4.99 -4.50
C LYS A 300 21.94 4.16 -5.38
N PHE A 301 21.50 3.87 -6.60
CA PHE A 301 22.27 3.17 -7.61
C PHE A 301 22.88 4.15 -8.61
#